data_AF-A0A834KKU8-F1
#
_entry.id   AF-A0A834KKU8-F1
#
_cell.length_a   1.000
_cell.length_b   1.000
_cell.length_c   1.000
_cell.angle_alpha   90.00
_cell.angle_beta   90.00
_cell.angle_gamma   90.00
#
_symmetry.space_group_name_H-M   'P 1'
#
loop_
_entity.id
_entity.type
_entity.pdbx_description
1 polymer ?
#
loop_
_entity_poly.entity_id
_entity_poly.type
_entity_poly.pdbx_seq_one_letter_code
_entity_poly.pdbx_strand_id
1 'polypeptide(L)'
;MRKREKEENLAPSELKKLRNKQRKQRRKAELERQQAAQAQEKREQHNKSRQQTDPDLEQPTLDELIPEKLERVEDPLEQAIKFLQPLQDLASNRIETHLMAFEIYIRKGRTLLMLRSIKRAHRLDANNPDLHTCLVRFLLNTSRLSLEGAVGEVVKRQTADIFSDSTAVQLNAEYLKKNRNSLPHLLQGARMLYLLDPSAQARALSLVTNTDELENVTLKNCTKETKPTANHQDKENSIKN
;
A
#
# COMPACT_ATOMS: atom_id res chain seq x y z
N MET A 1 -49.43 62.37 -4.31
CA MET A 1 -50.84 62.29 -4.75
C MET A 1 -51.08 61.67 -6.15
N ARG A 2 -50.08 61.24 -6.94
CA ARG A 2 -50.30 60.75 -8.33
C ARG A 2 -50.50 59.23 -8.55
N LYS A 3 -50.59 58.41 -7.49
CA LYS A 3 -50.77 56.94 -7.62
C LYS A 3 -52.21 56.46 -7.38
N ARG A 4 -53.07 57.26 -6.76
CA ARG A 4 -54.47 56.89 -6.48
C ARG A 4 -55.41 57.15 -7.65
N GLU A 5 -55.12 58.12 -8.51
CA GLU A 5 -55.99 58.50 -9.64
C GLU A 5 -55.96 57.52 -10.83
N LYS A 6 -55.02 56.55 -10.85
CA LYS A 6 -54.98 55.51 -11.90
C LYS A 6 -55.76 54.23 -11.56
N GLU A 7 -56.36 54.14 -10.37
CA GLU A 7 -57.16 52.97 -9.96
C GLU A 7 -58.65 53.13 -10.25
N GLU A 8 -59.14 54.32 -10.60
CA GLU A 8 -60.59 54.57 -10.80
C GLU A 8 -61.08 54.42 -12.25
N ASN A 9 -60.21 54.10 -13.22
CA ASN A 9 -60.58 53.97 -14.64
C ASN A 9 -60.09 52.67 -15.32
N LEU A 10 -60.09 51.54 -14.60
CA LEU A 10 -59.88 50.21 -15.22
C LEU A 10 -61.01 49.24 -14.87
N ALA A 11 -61.55 48.58 -15.90
CA ALA A 11 -62.62 47.60 -15.78
C ALA A 11 -62.31 46.51 -14.73
N PRO A 12 -63.31 46.03 -13.96
CA PRO A 12 -63.13 45.14 -12.80
C PRO A 12 -62.37 43.83 -13.10
N SER A 13 -62.30 43.43 -14.38
CA SER A 13 -61.51 42.30 -14.90
C SER A 13 -59.99 42.50 -14.78
N GLU A 14 -59.48 43.72 -15.02
CA GLU A 14 -58.04 44.00 -15.06
C GLU A 14 -57.46 44.25 -13.65
N LEU A 15 -58.26 44.80 -12.73
CA LEU A 15 -57.89 44.94 -11.32
C LEU A 15 -57.63 43.58 -10.64
N LYS A 16 -58.44 42.56 -10.98
CA LYS A 16 -58.31 41.20 -10.43
C LYS A 16 -57.05 40.49 -10.94
N LYS A 17 -56.68 40.69 -12.20
CA LYS A 17 -55.44 40.16 -12.79
C LYS A 17 -54.20 40.80 -12.17
N LEU A 18 -54.22 42.11 -11.92
CA LEU A 18 -53.09 42.83 -11.30
C LEU A 18 -52.88 42.38 -9.84
N ARG A 19 -53.95 42.21 -9.07
CA ARG A 19 -53.89 41.70 -7.68
C ARG A 19 -53.37 40.27 -7.60
N ASN A 20 -53.79 39.40 -8.53
CA ASN A 20 -53.29 38.02 -8.60
C ASN A 20 -51.81 37.94 -9.01
N LYS A 21 -51.37 38.82 -9.93
CA LYS A 21 -49.96 38.93 -10.33
C LYS A 21 -49.08 39.41 -9.17
N GLN A 22 -49.53 40.40 -8.40
CA GLN A 22 -48.82 40.87 -7.20
C GLN A 22 -48.77 39.81 -6.09
N ARG A 23 -49.86 39.05 -5.85
CA ARG A 23 -49.85 37.95 -4.87
C ARG A 23 -48.86 36.84 -5.24
N LYS A 24 -48.78 36.46 -6.52
CA LYS A 24 -47.84 35.44 -7.00
C LYS A 24 -46.38 35.91 -6.86
N GLN A 25 -46.10 37.17 -7.17
CA GLN A 25 -44.75 37.75 -7.01
C GLN A 25 -44.34 37.85 -5.53
N ARG A 26 -45.24 38.25 -4.63
CA ARG A 26 -44.95 38.31 -3.19
C ARG A 26 -44.67 36.93 -2.59
N ARG A 27 -45.47 35.91 -2.92
CA ARG A 27 -45.24 34.53 -2.46
C ARG A 27 -43.90 33.96 -2.96
N LYS A 28 -43.51 34.26 -4.21
CA LYS A 28 -42.22 33.81 -4.75
C LYS A 28 -41.04 34.48 -4.03
N ALA A 29 -41.13 35.78 -3.79
CA ALA A 29 -40.08 36.52 -3.06
C ALA A 29 -39.96 36.10 -1.60
N GLU A 30 -41.05 35.72 -0.94
CA GLU A 30 -41.05 35.24 0.44
C GLU A 30 -40.44 33.83 0.56
N LEU A 31 -40.74 32.94 -0.40
CA LEU A 31 -40.14 31.61 -0.46
C LEU A 31 -38.63 31.66 -0.71
N GLU A 32 -38.19 32.55 -1.61
CA GLU A 32 -36.78 32.76 -1.93
C GLU A 32 -36.00 33.35 -0.75
N ARG A 33 -36.62 34.27 0.01
CA ARG A 33 -36.04 34.78 1.27
C ARG A 33 -35.93 33.72 2.36
N GLN A 34 -36.94 32.84 2.49
CA GLN A 34 -36.87 31.75 3.46
C GLN A 34 -35.81 30.70 3.08
N GLN A 35 -35.67 30.38 1.78
CA GLN A 35 -34.60 29.48 1.31
C GLN A 35 -33.20 30.09 1.49
N ALA A 36 -33.05 31.39 1.22
CA ALA A 36 -31.78 32.09 1.45
C ALA A 36 -31.41 32.13 2.94
N ALA A 37 -32.38 32.38 3.84
CA ALA A 37 -32.17 32.36 5.28
C ALA A 37 -31.77 30.97 5.78
N GLN A 38 -32.44 29.90 5.33
CA GLN A 38 -32.08 28.53 5.70
C GLN A 38 -30.70 28.11 5.14
N ALA A 39 -30.34 28.54 3.94
CA ALA A 39 -29.02 28.29 3.37
C ALA A 39 -27.92 29.02 4.14
N GLN A 40 -28.22 30.22 4.65
CA GLN A 40 -27.29 31.02 5.44
C GLN A 40 -27.13 30.45 6.86
N GLU A 41 -28.21 30.02 7.52
CA GLU A 41 -28.14 29.33 8.81
C GLU A 41 -27.36 28.01 8.71
N LYS A 42 -27.55 27.21 7.65
CA LYS A 42 -26.75 25.99 7.42
C LYS A 42 -25.26 26.30 7.20
N ARG A 43 -24.95 27.38 6.47
CA ARG A 43 -23.56 27.83 6.28
C ARG A 43 -22.94 28.33 7.58
N GLU A 44 -23.69 29.07 8.39
CA GLU A 44 -23.23 29.57 9.68
C GLU A 44 -23.06 28.45 10.72
N GLN A 45 -23.93 27.43 10.72
CA GLN A 45 -23.73 26.22 11.54
C GLN A 45 -22.48 25.44 11.12
N HIS A 46 -22.27 25.24 9.81
CA HIS A 46 -21.07 24.59 9.29
C HIS A 46 -19.79 25.40 9.56
N ASN A 47 -19.86 26.74 9.56
CA ASN A 47 -18.71 27.58 9.86
C ASN A 47 -18.41 27.64 11.37
N LYS A 48 -19.44 27.61 12.22
CA LYS A 48 -19.29 27.51 13.69
C LYS A 48 -18.74 26.15 14.11
N SER A 49 -19.16 25.05 13.48
CA SER A 49 -18.57 23.74 13.76
C SER A 49 -17.10 23.65 13.32
N ARG A 50 -16.68 24.47 12.35
CA ARG A 50 -15.30 24.52 11.86
C ARG A 50 -14.40 25.49 12.64
N GLN A 51 -14.99 26.47 13.35
CA GLN A 51 -14.26 27.42 14.21
C GLN A 51 -14.10 26.97 15.66
N GLN A 52 -14.88 25.98 16.12
CA GLN A 52 -14.70 25.39 17.45
C GLN A 52 -13.71 24.21 17.47
N THR A 53 -13.24 23.77 16.29
CA THR A 53 -12.16 22.78 16.19
C THR A 53 -10.84 23.53 16.10
N ASP A 54 -10.05 23.43 17.16
CA ASP A 54 -8.64 23.79 17.19
C ASP A 54 -7.93 23.25 15.94
N PRO A 55 -7.16 24.05 15.17
CA PRO A 55 -6.46 23.57 13.98
C PRO A 55 -5.47 22.43 14.23
N ASP A 56 -5.14 22.15 15.51
CA ASP A 56 -4.21 21.12 15.95
C ASP A 56 -4.89 19.78 16.31
N LEU A 57 -6.22 19.69 16.20
CA LEU A 57 -7.01 18.47 16.45
C LEU A 57 -8.01 18.20 15.31
N GLU A 58 -7.54 18.24 14.06
CA GLU A 58 -8.18 17.41 13.03
C GLU A 58 -7.97 15.95 13.43
N GLN A 59 -8.86 15.44 14.30
CA GLN A 59 -9.07 14.01 14.41
C GLN A 59 -9.32 13.53 12.99
N PRO A 60 -8.47 12.64 12.45
CA PRO A 60 -8.70 12.13 11.11
C PRO A 60 -10.11 11.57 11.14
N THR A 61 -10.97 12.01 10.23
CA THR A 61 -12.28 11.39 10.03
C THR A 61 -11.98 9.91 9.89
N LEU A 62 -12.29 9.14 10.93
CA LEU A 62 -12.15 7.70 10.91
C LEU A 62 -13.12 7.25 9.84
N ASP A 63 -12.60 7.06 8.62
CA ASP A 63 -13.32 6.38 7.57
C ASP A 63 -13.85 5.11 8.22
N GLU A 64 -15.17 5.00 8.32
CA GLU A 64 -15.80 3.87 8.98
C GLU A 64 -15.17 2.60 8.39
N LEU A 65 -14.66 1.73 9.26
CA LEU A 65 -13.98 0.49 8.89
C LEU A 65 -15.01 -0.49 8.32
N ILE A 66 -15.48 -0.21 7.11
CA ILE A 66 -16.45 -1.00 6.37
C ILE A 66 -15.66 -2.14 5.72
N PRO A 67 -15.88 -3.41 6.13
CA PRO A 67 -15.11 -4.55 5.64
C PRO A 67 -15.09 -4.65 4.11
N GLU A 68 -16.21 -4.35 3.46
CA GLU A 68 -16.38 -4.40 2.01
C GLU A 68 -15.51 -3.37 1.26
N LYS A 69 -15.28 -2.20 1.87
CA LYS A 69 -14.39 -1.16 1.31
C LYS A 69 -12.91 -1.50 1.51
N LEU A 70 -12.58 -2.18 2.63
CA LEU A 70 -11.21 -2.61 2.93
C LEU A 70 -10.79 -3.85 2.11
N GLU A 71 -11.73 -4.73 1.75
CA GLU A 71 -11.47 -5.87 0.88
C GLU A 71 -11.23 -5.46 -0.58
N ARG A 72 -11.92 -4.41 -1.06
CA ARG A 72 -11.92 -3.98 -2.47
C ARG A 72 -11.14 -2.68 -2.71
N VAL A 73 -9.97 -2.55 -2.10
CA VAL A 73 -9.14 -1.37 -2.34
C VAL A 73 -8.55 -1.40 -3.74
N GLU A 74 -8.62 -0.28 -4.47
CA GLU A 74 -8.11 -0.15 -5.83
C GLU A 74 -6.59 -0.36 -5.93
N ASP A 75 -5.79 0.22 -5.03
CA ASP A 75 -4.34 0.00 -4.95
C ASP A 75 -3.93 -0.53 -3.56
N PRO A 76 -3.93 -1.86 -3.36
CA PRO A 76 -3.55 -2.47 -2.09
C PRO A 76 -2.08 -2.23 -1.74
N LEU A 77 -1.19 -2.03 -2.72
CA LEU A 77 0.23 -1.80 -2.48
C LEU A 77 0.50 -0.38 -1.99
N GLU A 78 -0.21 0.64 -2.49
CA GLU A 78 -0.15 1.99 -1.90
C GLU A 78 -0.67 2.00 -0.46
N GLN A 79 -1.78 1.31 -0.17
CA GLN A 79 -2.26 1.25 1.22
C GLN A 79 -1.23 0.57 2.13
N ALA A 80 -0.61 -0.52 1.69
CA ALA A 80 0.46 -1.17 2.45
C ALA A 80 1.63 -0.23 2.73
N ILE A 81 1.98 0.68 1.82
CA ILE A 81 3.04 1.68 2.03
C ILE A 81 2.67 2.65 3.15
N LYS A 82 1.39 3.05 3.27
CA LYS A 82 0.94 3.93 4.38
C LYS A 82 1.15 3.29 5.75
N PHE A 83 0.99 1.98 5.86
CA PHE A 83 1.32 1.24 7.10
C PHE A 83 2.82 1.02 7.27
N LEU A 84 3.55 0.86 6.17
CA LEU A 84 4.99 0.66 6.18
C LEU A 84 5.76 1.90 6.64
N GLN A 85 5.31 3.11 6.26
CA GLN A 85 6.00 4.36 6.56
C GLN A 85 6.23 4.57 8.07
N PRO A 86 5.20 4.52 8.95
CA PRO A 86 5.40 4.58 10.39
C PRO A 86 6.35 3.51 10.94
N LEU A 87 6.33 2.31 10.37
CA LEU A 87 7.24 1.24 10.78
C LEU A 87 8.69 1.56 10.40
N GLN A 88 8.92 2.16 9.22
CA GLN A 88 10.25 2.57 8.79
C GLN A 88 10.84 3.70 9.64
N ASP A 89 9.99 4.55 10.22
CA ASP A 89 10.41 5.67 11.05
C ASP A 89 10.59 5.25 12.53
N LEU A 90 9.62 4.51 13.07
CA LEU A 90 9.56 4.18 14.50
C LEU A 90 10.16 2.81 14.84
N ALA A 91 10.12 1.86 13.91
CA ALA A 91 10.58 0.48 14.09
C ALA A 91 11.71 0.10 13.11
N SER A 92 12.60 1.07 12.83
CA SER A 92 13.72 0.91 11.90
C SER A 92 14.80 -0.08 12.36
N ASN A 93 14.80 -0.46 13.63
CA ASN A 93 15.70 -1.45 14.24
C ASN A 93 15.19 -2.90 14.11
N ARG A 94 13.96 -3.12 13.61
CA ARG A 94 13.41 -4.46 13.35
C ARG A 94 13.69 -4.87 11.92
N ILE A 95 14.20 -6.09 11.73
CA ILE A 95 14.54 -6.57 10.38
C ILE A 95 13.27 -6.78 9.55
N GLU A 96 12.19 -7.23 10.18
CA GLU A 96 10.90 -7.51 9.55
C GLU A 96 10.33 -6.29 8.84
N THR A 97 10.53 -5.09 9.41
CA THR A 97 10.16 -3.81 8.78
C THR A 97 10.75 -3.69 7.38
N HIS A 98 12.04 -4.00 7.23
CA HIS A 98 12.75 -3.86 5.96
C HIS A 98 12.49 -5.04 5.03
N LEU A 99 12.26 -6.24 5.56
CA LEU A 99 11.85 -7.40 4.76
C LEU A 99 10.45 -7.17 4.14
N MET A 100 9.50 -6.65 4.91
CA MET A 100 8.17 -6.28 4.39
C MET A 100 8.28 -5.15 3.38
N ALA A 101 9.13 -4.15 3.63
CA ALA A 101 9.39 -3.08 2.66
C ALA A 101 9.87 -3.64 1.31
N PHE A 102 10.80 -4.59 1.34
CA PHE A 102 11.29 -5.26 0.13
C PHE A 102 10.14 -5.96 -0.62
N GLU A 103 9.30 -6.73 0.06
CA GLU A 103 8.18 -7.45 -0.55
C GLU A 103 7.15 -6.52 -1.22
N ILE A 104 6.94 -5.33 -0.67
CA ILE A 104 6.06 -4.32 -1.28
C ILE A 104 6.75 -3.72 -2.51
N TYR A 105 8.02 -3.30 -2.38
CA TYR A 105 8.72 -2.60 -3.45
C TYR A 105 9.10 -3.48 -4.64
N ILE A 106 9.30 -4.78 -4.44
CA ILE A 106 9.49 -5.71 -5.57
C ILE A 106 8.22 -5.84 -6.41
N ARG A 107 7.04 -5.87 -5.78
CA ARG A 107 5.74 -5.90 -6.49
C ARG A 107 5.42 -4.57 -7.17
N LYS A 108 5.85 -3.44 -6.62
CA LYS A 108 5.74 -2.12 -7.27
C LYS A 108 6.84 -1.83 -8.31
N GLY A 109 7.84 -2.71 -8.47
CA GLY A 109 8.96 -2.49 -9.40
C GLY A 109 9.88 -1.32 -9.02
N ARG A 110 9.99 -0.95 -7.74
CA ARG A 110 10.79 0.19 -7.27
C ARG A 110 12.21 -0.22 -6.86
N THR A 111 13.11 -0.40 -7.82
CA THR A 111 14.47 -0.98 -7.62
C THR A 111 15.32 -0.31 -6.54
N LEU A 112 15.40 1.02 -6.53
CA LEU A 112 16.22 1.72 -5.52
C LEU A 112 15.66 1.57 -4.11
N LEU A 113 14.33 1.48 -3.97
CA LEU A 113 13.68 1.26 -2.68
C LEU A 113 13.85 -0.19 -2.20
N MET A 114 13.85 -1.17 -3.12
CA MET A 114 14.25 -2.55 -2.82
C MET A 114 15.67 -2.59 -2.25
N LEU A 115 16.63 -1.94 -2.95
CA LEU A 115 18.02 -1.91 -2.52
C LEU A 115 18.19 -1.23 -1.16
N ARG A 116 17.53 -0.09 -0.93
CA ARG A 116 17.52 0.58 0.39
C ARG A 116 17.03 -0.35 1.49
N SER A 117 15.97 -1.12 1.22
CA SER A 117 15.40 -2.07 2.19
C SER A 117 16.38 -3.19 2.50
N ILE A 118 17.00 -3.78 1.48
CA ILE A 118 18.06 -4.80 1.64
C ILE A 118 19.23 -4.26 2.46
N LYS A 119 19.76 -3.08 2.13
CA LYS A 119 20.89 -2.49 2.87
C LYS A 119 20.57 -2.29 4.34
N ARG A 120 19.33 -1.87 4.65
CA ARG A 120 18.88 -1.67 6.04
C ARG A 120 18.77 -3.01 6.77
N ALA A 121 18.15 -4.02 6.17
CA ALA A 121 18.04 -5.35 6.74
C ALA A 121 19.42 -6.00 6.95
N HIS A 122 20.32 -5.90 5.96
CA HIS A 122 21.67 -6.46 6.02
C HIS A 122 22.53 -5.85 7.13
N ARG A 123 22.31 -4.57 7.47
CA ARG A 123 22.99 -3.95 8.62
C ARG A 123 22.50 -4.46 9.97
N LEU A 124 21.27 -4.99 10.04
CA LEU A 124 20.70 -5.51 11.29
C LEU A 124 21.10 -6.98 11.49
N ASP A 125 20.89 -7.82 10.47
CA ASP A 125 21.26 -9.22 10.49
C ASP A 125 21.54 -9.71 9.06
N ALA A 126 22.83 -9.79 8.72
CA ALA A 126 23.30 -10.21 7.41
C ALA A 126 23.10 -11.71 7.13
N ASN A 127 22.92 -12.53 8.17
CA ASN A 127 22.76 -13.99 8.02
C ASN A 127 21.28 -14.42 8.11
N ASN A 128 20.34 -13.47 8.12
CA ASN A 128 18.93 -13.78 8.29
C ASN A 128 18.38 -14.64 7.11
N PRO A 129 17.62 -15.72 7.39
CA PRO A 129 17.05 -16.56 6.34
C PRO A 129 16.11 -15.85 5.37
N ASP A 130 15.25 -14.95 5.87
CA ASP A 130 14.29 -14.25 5.03
C ASP A 130 14.99 -13.14 4.21
N LEU A 131 16.07 -12.55 4.74
CA LEU A 131 16.92 -11.62 3.98
C LEU A 131 17.61 -12.31 2.81
N HIS A 132 18.11 -13.53 2.99
CA HIS A 132 18.75 -14.28 1.91
C HIS A 132 17.81 -14.46 0.70
N THR A 133 16.54 -14.78 0.98
CA THR A 133 15.50 -14.84 -0.06
C THR A 133 15.33 -13.51 -0.79
N CYS A 134 15.37 -12.39 -0.07
CA CYS A 134 15.30 -11.06 -0.67
C CYS A 134 16.51 -10.76 -1.57
N LEU A 135 17.72 -11.13 -1.13
CA LEU A 135 18.97 -10.94 -1.86
C LEU A 135 18.97 -11.67 -3.21
N VAL A 136 18.63 -12.97 -3.20
CA VAL A 136 18.54 -13.80 -4.42
C VAL A 136 17.48 -13.26 -5.38
N ARG A 137 16.29 -12.94 -4.87
CA ARG A 137 15.19 -12.38 -5.69
C ARG A 137 15.54 -11.02 -6.27
N PHE A 138 16.27 -10.18 -5.54
CA PHE A 138 16.74 -8.90 -6.05
C PHE A 138 17.69 -9.08 -7.23
N LEU A 139 18.71 -9.95 -7.10
CA LEU A 139 19.64 -10.23 -8.20
C LEU A 139 18.89 -10.73 -9.45
N LEU A 140 17.98 -11.69 -9.28
CA LEU A 140 17.17 -12.21 -10.38
C LEU A 140 16.27 -11.14 -11.03
N ASN A 141 15.71 -10.23 -10.23
CA ASN A 141 14.93 -9.12 -10.74
C ASN A 141 15.78 -8.11 -11.52
N THR A 142 16.96 -7.75 -11.00
CA THR A 142 17.87 -6.81 -11.67
C THR A 142 18.47 -7.38 -12.95
N SER A 143 18.74 -8.68 -13.02
CA SER A 143 19.21 -9.33 -14.24
C SER A 143 18.15 -9.38 -15.33
N ARG A 144 16.86 -9.46 -14.96
CA ARG A 144 15.74 -9.44 -15.91
C ARG A 144 15.41 -8.06 -16.43
N LEU A 145 15.51 -7.03 -15.58
CA LEU A 145 15.14 -5.66 -15.95
C LEU A 145 16.18 -4.95 -16.83
N SER A 146 17.43 -5.44 -16.88
CA SER A 146 18.55 -4.79 -17.60
C SER A 146 18.65 -3.28 -17.27
N LEU A 147 19.10 -2.98 -16.05
CA LEU A 147 19.13 -1.60 -15.55
C LEU A 147 20.22 -0.78 -16.23
N GLU A 148 19.81 0.23 -17.00
CA GLU A 148 20.70 1.15 -17.70
C GLU A 148 20.74 2.54 -17.04
N GLY A 149 21.75 3.34 -17.40
CA GLY A 149 21.93 4.71 -16.93
C GLY A 149 22.24 4.83 -15.43
N ALA A 150 21.90 5.98 -14.85
CA ALA A 150 22.25 6.33 -13.47
C ALA A 150 21.74 5.32 -12.42
N VAL A 151 20.58 4.70 -12.66
CA VAL A 151 20.02 3.70 -11.73
C VAL A 151 20.88 2.43 -11.74
N GLY A 152 21.32 1.96 -12.90
CA GLY A 152 22.19 0.80 -13.02
C GLY A 152 23.54 1.01 -12.34
N GLU A 153 24.14 2.19 -12.51
CA GLU A 153 25.40 2.55 -11.84
C GLU A 153 25.28 2.57 -10.32
N VAL A 154 24.21 3.21 -9.80
CA VAL A 154 23.96 3.27 -8.36
C VAL A 154 23.74 1.86 -7.81
N VAL A 155 22.94 1.03 -8.48
CA VAL A 155 22.73 -0.36 -8.06
C VAL A 155 24.07 -1.07 -8.02
N LYS A 156 24.83 -1.11 -9.13
CA LYS A 156 26.12 -1.81 -9.21
C LYS A 156 27.10 -1.39 -8.11
N ARG A 157 27.27 -0.08 -7.90
CA ARG A 157 28.17 0.45 -6.85
C ARG A 157 27.72 0.03 -5.45
N GLN A 158 26.42 0.11 -5.17
CA GLN A 158 25.87 -0.13 -3.83
C GLN A 158 25.68 -1.63 -3.53
N THR A 159 25.64 -2.47 -4.55
CA THR A 159 25.56 -3.94 -4.42
C THR A 159 26.93 -4.59 -4.28
N ALA A 160 28.02 -3.93 -4.70
CA ALA A 160 29.37 -4.48 -4.62
C ALA A 160 29.72 -4.95 -3.19
N ASP A 161 29.41 -4.14 -2.18
CA ASP A 161 29.68 -4.43 -0.77
C ASP A 161 28.93 -5.67 -0.23
N ILE A 162 27.78 -6.00 -0.83
CA ILE A 162 26.90 -7.08 -0.34
C ILE A 162 27.12 -8.37 -1.14
N PHE A 163 27.27 -8.26 -2.45
CA PHE A 163 27.28 -9.40 -3.36
C PHE A 163 28.66 -9.77 -3.88
N SER A 164 29.65 -8.87 -3.81
CA SER A 164 31.01 -9.12 -4.31
C SER A 164 31.03 -9.69 -5.74
N ASP A 165 30.19 -9.14 -6.62
CA ASP A 165 29.97 -9.60 -8.00
C ASP A 165 29.49 -11.05 -8.18
N SER A 166 29.01 -11.69 -7.10
CA SER A 166 28.46 -13.03 -7.14
C SER A 166 27.12 -13.06 -7.88
N THR A 167 26.95 -14.08 -8.72
CA THR A 167 25.63 -14.41 -9.30
C THR A 167 24.67 -14.94 -8.23
N ALA A 168 23.37 -14.89 -8.51
CA ALA A 168 22.35 -15.41 -7.60
C ALA A 168 22.56 -16.91 -7.25
N VAL A 169 23.05 -17.69 -8.21
CA VAL A 169 23.37 -19.12 -8.03
C VAL A 169 24.57 -19.31 -7.09
N GLN A 170 25.64 -18.56 -7.31
CA GLN A 170 26.83 -18.61 -6.45
C GLN A 170 26.49 -18.16 -5.02
N LEU A 171 25.72 -17.07 -4.88
CA LEU A 171 25.29 -16.56 -3.58
C LEU A 171 24.51 -17.62 -2.80
N ASN A 172 23.57 -18.32 -3.46
CA ASN A 172 22.79 -19.36 -2.81
C ASN A 172 23.63 -20.59 -2.44
N ALA A 173 24.58 -20.98 -3.30
CA ALA A 173 25.48 -22.10 -3.03
C ALA A 173 26.39 -21.82 -1.82
N GLU A 174 26.97 -20.62 -1.72
CA GLU A 174 27.80 -20.23 -0.58
C GLU A 174 26.97 -20.12 0.71
N TYR A 175 25.76 -19.58 0.63
CA TYR A 175 24.85 -19.51 1.76
C TYR A 175 24.47 -20.89 2.33
N LEU A 176 24.16 -21.86 1.46
CA LEU A 176 23.90 -23.25 1.87
C LEU A 176 25.14 -23.91 2.48
N LYS A 177 26.34 -23.64 1.94
CA LYS A 177 27.59 -24.16 2.50
C LYS A 177 27.88 -23.61 3.89
N LYS A 178 27.55 -22.34 4.15
CA LYS A 178 27.79 -21.66 5.42
C LYS A 178 26.81 -22.09 6.51
N ASN A 179 25.55 -22.35 6.15
CA ASN A 179 24.46 -22.56 7.12
C ASN A 179 23.91 -24.00 7.12
N ARG A 180 24.79 -24.99 7.03
CA ARG A 180 24.41 -26.41 6.88
C ARG A 180 23.66 -27.00 8.06
N ASN A 181 23.83 -26.43 9.25
CA ASN A 181 23.29 -27.01 10.48
C ASN A 181 21.97 -26.35 10.92
N SER A 182 21.46 -25.37 10.16
CA SER A 182 20.29 -24.60 10.57
C SER A 182 19.12 -24.79 9.61
N LEU A 183 18.06 -25.46 10.08
CA LEU A 183 16.88 -25.76 9.28
C LEU A 183 16.24 -24.52 8.61
N PRO A 184 16.04 -23.37 9.30
CA PRO A 184 15.49 -22.17 8.65
C PRO A 184 16.36 -21.66 7.48
N HIS A 185 17.68 -21.73 7.62
CA HIS A 185 18.61 -21.29 6.58
C HIS A 185 18.61 -22.27 5.41
N LEU A 186 18.70 -23.57 5.69
CA LEU A 186 18.65 -24.62 4.67
C LEU A 186 17.38 -24.53 3.83
N LEU A 187 16.24 -24.32 4.48
CA LEU A 187 14.98 -24.21 3.79
C LEU A 187 14.92 -23.00 2.87
N GLN A 188 15.31 -21.81 3.33
CA GLN A 188 15.32 -20.63 2.46
C GLN A 188 16.31 -20.81 1.31
N GLY A 189 17.48 -21.40 1.58
CA GLY A 189 18.43 -21.76 0.53
C GLY A 189 17.89 -22.79 -0.47
N ALA A 190 17.14 -23.78 -0.01
CA ALA A 190 16.48 -24.77 -0.86
C ALA A 190 15.33 -24.17 -1.69
N ARG A 191 14.52 -23.29 -1.10
CA ARG A 191 13.51 -22.50 -1.84
C ARG A 191 14.15 -21.67 -2.93
N MET A 192 15.26 -20.99 -2.62
CA MET A 192 16.01 -20.20 -3.60
C MET A 192 16.68 -21.10 -4.66
N LEU A 193 17.12 -22.30 -4.31
CA LEU A 193 17.65 -23.27 -5.28
C LEU A 193 16.58 -23.65 -6.30
N TYR A 194 15.36 -23.99 -5.84
CA TYR A 194 14.24 -24.31 -6.72
C TYR A 194 13.79 -23.11 -7.56
N LEU A 195 13.81 -21.90 -6.99
CA LEU A 195 13.48 -20.67 -7.74
C LEU A 195 14.47 -20.38 -8.88
N LEU A 196 15.76 -20.66 -8.65
CA LEU A 196 16.82 -20.45 -9.64
C LEU A 196 16.86 -21.57 -10.68
N ASP A 197 16.60 -22.80 -10.27
CA ASP A 197 16.57 -23.99 -11.11
C ASP A 197 15.43 -24.94 -10.69
N PRO A 198 14.29 -24.91 -11.40
CA PRO A 198 13.16 -25.80 -11.11
C PRO A 198 13.50 -27.30 -11.22
N SER A 199 14.52 -27.67 -12.02
CA SER A 199 14.93 -29.06 -12.16
C SER A 199 15.62 -29.61 -10.92
N ALA A 200 16.15 -28.72 -10.07
CA ALA A 200 16.81 -29.07 -8.81
C ALA A 200 15.85 -29.39 -7.65
N GLN A 201 14.55 -29.54 -7.90
CA GLN A 201 13.53 -29.80 -6.87
C GLN A 201 13.87 -30.97 -5.95
N ALA A 202 14.30 -32.11 -6.51
CA ALA A 202 14.65 -33.29 -5.72
C ALA A 202 15.81 -33.01 -4.75
N ARG A 203 16.81 -32.24 -5.21
CA ARG A 203 17.94 -31.79 -4.40
C ARG A 203 17.52 -30.77 -3.34
N ALA A 204 16.61 -29.85 -3.67
CA ALA A 204 16.09 -28.89 -2.71
C ALA A 204 15.33 -29.60 -1.57
N LEU A 205 14.53 -30.63 -1.89
CA LEU A 205 13.80 -31.42 -0.89
C LEU A 205 14.75 -32.22 0.01
N SER A 206 15.77 -32.88 -0.56
CA SER A 206 16.70 -33.68 0.24
C SER A 206 17.50 -32.86 1.26
N LEU A 207 17.78 -31.58 0.96
CA LEU A 207 18.43 -30.65 1.88
C LEU A 207 17.58 -30.31 3.12
N VAL A 208 16.26 -30.40 3.02
CA VAL A 208 15.34 -29.97 4.09
C VAL A 208 14.76 -31.16 4.86
N THR A 209 14.65 -32.33 4.23
CA THR A 209 14.09 -33.53 4.87
C THR A 209 15.10 -34.29 5.73
N ASN A 210 16.40 -34.10 5.52
CA ASN A 210 17.42 -34.70 6.36
C ASN A 210 17.56 -33.89 7.67
N THR A 211 16.83 -34.30 8.71
CA THR A 211 16.72 -33.57 9.98
C THR A 211 17.63 -34.09 11.08
N ASP A 212 18.30 -35.22 10.86
CA ASP A 212 19.07 -35.94 11.88
C ASP A 212 20.31 -35.14 12.38
N GLU A 213 20.82 -34.21 11.58
CA GLU A 213 22.00 -33.39 11.88
C GLU A 213 21.68 -31.90 12.14
N LEU A 214 20.40 -31.52 12.27
CA LEU A 214 19.99 -30.11 12.29
C LEU A 214 19.74 -29.55 13.69
N GLU A 215 20.23 -28.34 13.91
CA GLU A 215 19.92 -27.52 15.08
C GLU A 215 18.63 -26.71 14.84
N ASN A 216 17.89 -26.44 15.91
CA ASN A 216 16.64 -25.66 15.90
C ASN A 216 15.45 -26.31 15.17
N VAL A 217 15.37 -27.64 15.14
CA VAL A 217 14.18 -28.39 14.70
C VAL A 217 13.08 -28.28 15.76
N THR A 218 12.43 -27.13 15.82
CA THR A 218 11.28 -26.90 16.71
C THR A 218 9.99 -27.03 15.89
N LEU A 219 8.91 -27.56 16.49
CA LEU A 219 7.58 -27.62 15.87
C LEU A 219 7.17 -26.28 15.23
N LYS A 220 7.42 -25.14 15.91
CA LYS A 220 7.15 -23.80 15.37
C LYS A 220 7.86 -23.52 14.05
N ASN A 221 9.14 -23.92 13.93
CA ASN A 221 9.91 -23.76 12.71
C ASN A 221 9.36 -24.70 11.64
N CYS A 222 9.09 -25.96 11.94
CA CYS A 222 8.48 -26.88 10.96
C CYS A 222 7.11 -26.38 10.47
N THR A 223 6.24 -25.86 11.35
CA THR A 223 4.89 -25.39 10.99
C THR A 223 4.88 -24.05 10.25
N LYS A 224 5.77 -23.09 10.61
CA LYS A 224 5.91 -21.84 9.85
C LYS A 224 6.27 -22.15 8.40
N GLU A 225 7.02 -23.23 8.20
CA GLU A 225 7.62 -23.59 6.92
C GLU A 225 6.79 -24.54 6.06
N THR A 226 5.86 -25.30 6.66
CA THR A 226 4.90 -26.15 5.94
C THR A 226 3.65 -25.42 5.48
N LYS A 227 3.45 -24.14 5.84
CA LYS A 227 2.34 -23.37 5.26
C LYS A 227 2.67 -23.14 3.77
N PRO A 228 1.95 -23.78 2.83
CA PRO A 228 2.14 -23.45 1.43
C PRO A 228 1.77 -21.98 1.28
N THR A 229 2.71 -21.16 0.81
CA THR A 229 2.38 -19.86 0.25
C THR A 229 1.53 -20.14 -0.98
N ALA A 230 0.21 -20.21 -0.78
CA ALA A 230 -0.75 -20.48 -1.84
C ALA A 230 -0.48 -19.55 -3.03
N ASN A 231 -0.18 -20.16 -4.18
CA ASN A 231 -0.32 -19.63 -5.53
C ASN A 231 0.14 -18.18 -5.76
N HIS A 232 1.43 -18.00 -6.04
CA HIS A 232 1.93 -16.81 -6.74
C HIS A 232 2.12 -17.01 -8.25
N GLN A 233 1.97 -18.23 -8.77
CA GLN A 233 2.03 -18.49 -10.22
C GLN A 233 0.63 -18.63 -10.87
N ASP A 234 -0.37 -19.16 -10.16
CA ASP A 234 -1.70 -19.35 -10.76
C ASP A 234 -2.54 -18.07 -10.86
N LYS A 235 -2.21 -17.00 -10.13
CA LYS A 235 -2.97 -15.75 -10.17
C LYS A 235 -2.56 -14.80 -11.30
N GLU A 236 -1.36 -14.94 -11.87
CA GLU A 236 -0.97 -14.13 -13.04
C GLU A 236 -1.63 -14.61 -14.33
N ASN A 237 -2.00 -15.90 -14.42
CA ASN A 237 -2.69 -16.46 -15.59
C ASN A 237 -4.21 -16.33 -15.57
N SER A 238 -4.82 -15.94 -14.45
CA SER A 238 -6.28 -15.78 -14.36
C SER A 238 -6.76 -14.33 -14.55
N ILE A 239 -5.85 -13.36 -14.70
CA ILE A 239 -6.18 -11.94 -14.93
C ILE A 239 -6.08 -11.57 -16.43
N LYS A 240 -5.75 -12.54 -17.30
CA LYS A 240 -5.63 -12.34 -18.75
C LYS A 240 -6.66 -13.08 -19.61
N ASN A 241 -7.71 -13.65 -19.02
CA ASN A 241 -8.86 -14.19 -19.74
C ASN A 241 -10.15 -13.55 -19.26
#